data_AF-A0A3C1WNB6-F1
#
_entry.id   AF-A0A3C1WNB6-F1
#
_cell.length_a   1.000
_cell.length_b   1.000
_cell.length_c   1.000
_cell.angle_alpha   90.00
_cell.angle_beta   90.00
_cell.angle_gamma   90.00
#
_symmetry.space_group_name_H-M   'P 1'
#
loop_
_entity.id
_entity.type
_entity.pdbx_description
1 polymer ?
#
loop_
_entity_poly.entity_id
_entity_poly.type
_entity_poly.pdbx_seq_one_letter_code
_entity_poly.pdbx_strand_id
1 'polypeptide(L)'
;MNLLFVRKFFCAILFLLPFTLSAQVLDNFNDNDFTVGTLWSGDDAEWTAATGQLQTNGPAVTPTTTHLSTSSTLASNCQWEFFANPKCST
;
A
#
# COMPACT_ATOMS: atom_id res chain seq x y z
N MET A 1 32.47 7.29 29.92
CA MET A 1 31.06 7.17 29.48
C MET A 1 30.57 5.77 29.82
N ASN A 2 29.42 5.61 30.49
CA ASN A 2 28.96 4.30 30.98
C ASN A 2 28.48 3.41 29.82
N LEU A 3 29.00 2.20 29.69
CA LEU A 3 28.67 1.28 28.59
C LEU A 3 27.16 0.96 28.51
N LEU A 4 26.47 0.94 29.65
CA LEU A 4 25.01 0.76 29.72
C LEU A 4 24.25 1.96 29.13
N PHE A 5 24.79 3.17 29.29
CA PHE A 5 24.22 4.39 28.73
C PHE A 5 24.33 4.40 27.20
N VAL A 6 25.49 4.00 26.66
CA VAL A 6 25.73 3.91 25.21
C VAL A 6 24.79 2.91 24.54
N ARG A 7 24.56 1.74 25.16
CA ARG A 7 23.63 0.71 24.64
C ARG A 7 22.18 1.20 24.59
N LYS A 8 21.70 1.84 25.67
CA LYS A 8 20.33 2.39 25.73
C LYS A 8 20.13 3.50 24.71
N PHE A 9 21.12 4.37 24.54
CA PHE A 9 21.10 5.43 23.55
C PHE A 9 21.06 4.88 22.12
N PHE A 10 21.85 3.85 21.83
CA PHE A 10 21.83 3.18 20.52
C PHE A 10 20.48 2.50 20.22
N CYS A 11 19.87 1.82 21.19
CA CYS A 11 18.52 1.23 21.02
C CYS A 11 17.46 2.30 20.79
N ALA A 12 17.53 3.44 21.47
CA ALA A 12 16.59 4.55 21.26
C ALA A 12 16.68 5.11 19.84
N ILE A 13 17.90 5.24 19.29
CA ILE A 13 18.11 5.67 17.90
C ILE A 13 17.53 4.64 16.91
N LEU A 14 17.79 3.34 17.13
CA LEU A 14 17.22 2.26 16.32
C LEU A 14 15.69 2.25 16.32
N PHE A 15 15.06 2.62 17.44
CA PHE A 15 13.60 2.70 17.55
C PHE A 15 12.99 3.90 16.80
N LEU A 16 13.78 4.95 16.55
CA LEU A 16 13.34 6.17 15.86
C LEU A 16 13.52 6.13 14.34
N LEU A 17 14.38 5.26 13.83
CA LEU A 17 14.64 5.05 12.40
C LEU A 17 13.41 4.75 11.51
N PRO A 18 12.36 4.00 11.93
CA PRO A 18 11.23 3.73 11.04
C PRO A 18 10.35 4.96 10.77
N PHE A 19 10.42 6.01 11.58
CA PHE A 19 9.63 7.24 11.37
C PHE A 19 10.11 8.07 10.18
N THR A 20 11.31 7.81 9.66
CA THR A 20 11.86 8.52 8.47
C THR A 20 11.71 7.71 7.18
N LEU A 21 11.19 6.49 7.26
CA LEU A 21 10.97 5.63 6.11
C LEU A 21 9.57 5.93 5.53
N SER A 22 9.52 6.45 4.30
CA SER A 22 8.32 6.36 3.45
C SER A 22 8.38 5.04 2.68
N ALA A 23 8.11 3.94 3.36
CA ALA A 23 7.81 2.68 2.72
C ALA A 23 6.30 2.49 2.76
N GLN A 24 5.74 1.94 1.68
CA GLN A 24 4.31 1.72 1.42
C GLN A 24 3.61 2.87 0.66
N VAL A 25 2.71 2.47 -0.22
CA VAL A 25 1.70 3.34 -0.83
C VAL A 25 0.72 3.70 0.28
N LEU A 26 0.55 4.99 0.56
CA LEU A 26 -0.43 5.47 1.53
C LEU A 26 -1.45 6.32 0.79
N ASP A 27 -2.65 5.77 0.68
CA ASP A 27 -3.83 6.50 0.27
C ASP A 27 -5.00 6.02 1.12
N ASN A 28 -5.71 6.95 1.75
CA ASN A 28 -6.85 6.66 2.60
C ASN A 28 -8.18 7.10 1.97
N PHE A 29 -8.15 7.69 0.77
CA PHE A 29 -9.32 8.12 0.00
C PHE A 29 -10.29 9.06 0.73
N ASN A 30 -9.89 9.66 1.87
CA ASN A 30 -10.77 10.51 2.70
C ASN A 30 -11.14 11.84 2.02
N ASP A 31 -10.38 12.24 1.01
CA ASP A 31 -10.68 13.37 0.13
C ASP A 31 -11.66 13.04 -0.99
N ASN A 32 -12.04 11.75 -1.15
CA ASN A 32 -12.86 11.24 -2.26
C ASN A 32 -12.22 11.52 -3.65
N ASP A 33 -10.90 11.56 -3.73
CA ASP A 33 -10.19 11.82 -4.98
C ASP A 33 -8.94 10.93 -5.08
N PHE A 34 -8.97 9.92 -5.95
CA PHE A 34 -7.82 9.02 -6.18
C PHE A 34 -6.78 9.62 -7.15
N THR A 35 -7.01 10.84 -7.65
CA THR A 35 -6.13 11.50 -8.63
C THR A 35 -5.17 12.51 -7.99
N VAL A 36 -5.32 12.78 -6.69
CA VAL A 36 -4.51 13.73 -5.92
C VAL A 36 -3.62 12.98 -4.91
N GLY A 37 -2.35 13.37 -4.82
CA GLY A 37 -1.39 12.72 -3.91
C GLY A 37 -0.75 11.48 -4.54
N THR A 38 -1.15 10.28 -4.10
CA THR A 38 -0.70 9.03 -4.72
C THR A 38 -1.31 8.93 -6.11
N LEU A 39 -0.48 8.91 -7.15
CA LEU A 39 -0.99 8.82 -8.53
C LEU A 39 -1.42 7.38 -8.84
N TRP A 40 -2.72 7.15 -8.82
CA TRP A 40 -3.34 5.93 -9.33
C TRP A 40 -3.68 6.07 -10.82
N SER A 41 -3.55 4.98 -11.57
CA SER A 41 -3.84 4.93 -13.01
C SER A 41 -4.21 3.52 -13.45
N GLY A 42 -4.96 3.42 -14.55
CA GLY A 42 -5.38 2.18 -15.18
C GLY A 42 -6.67 2.40 -15.93
N ASP A 43 -7.72 1.69 -15.53
CA ASP A 43 -9.06 1.84 -16.08
C ASP A 43 -9.84 2.96 -15.36
N ASP A 44 -9.28 4.17 -15.25
CA ASP A 44 -9.74 5.25 -14.35
C ASP A 44 -11.24 5.55 -14.43
N ALA A 45 -11.84 5.45 -15.62
CA ALA A 45 -13.27 5.67 -15.84
C ALA A 45 -14.17 4.64 -15.10
N GLU A 46 -13.62 3.47 -14.78
CA GLU A 46 -14.28 2.37 -14.10
C GLU A 46 -14.03 2.40 -12.58
N TRP A 47 -13.44 3.47 -12.05
CA TRP A 47 -13.15 3.66 -10.63
C TRP A 47 -13.64 5.00 -10.12
N THR A 48 -14.02 5.03 -8.85
CA THR A 48 -14.41 6.26 -8.15
C THR A 48 -13.93 6.19 -6.71
N ALA A 49 -13.62 7.34 -6.12
CA ALA A 49 -13.44 7.46 -4.68
C ALA A 49 -14.67 8.17 -4.11
N ALA A 50 -15.32 7.57 -3.12
CA ALA A 50 -16.51 8.12 -2.50
C ALA A 50 -16.65 7.61 -1.07
N THR A 51 -17.14 8.46 -0.17
CA THR A 51 -17.35 8.14 1.25
C THR A 51 -16.09 7.62 1.95
N GLY A 52 -14.90 8.14 1.58
CA GLY A 52 -13.63 7.71 2.16
C GLY A 52 -13.13 6.35 1.65
N GLN A 53 -13.63 5.86 0.51
CA GLN A 53 -13.32 4.53 0.00
C GLN A 53 -13.13 4.55 -1.52
N LEU A 54 -12.17 3.76 -2.01
CA LEU A 54 -12.04 3.44 -3.42
C LEU A 54 -13.04 2.36 -3.80
N GLN A 55 -13.76 2.57 -4.90
CA GLN A 55 -14.85 1.71 -5.37
C GLN A 55 -14.74 1.52 -6.88
N THR A 56 -15.15 0.35 -7.34
CA THR A 56 -15.27 0.06 -8.76
C THR A 56 -16.61 0.62 -9.27
N ASN A 57 -16.56 1.45 -10.30
CA ASN A 57 -17.70 1.95 -11.06
C ASN A 57 -17.85 1.22 -12.42
N GLY A 58 -17.18 0.06 -12.53
CA GLY A 58 -17.15 -0.80 -13.69
C GLY A 58 -18.51 -1.36 -14.12
N PRO A 59 -18.70 -1.72 -15.40
CA PRO A 59 -19.93 -2.36 -15.83
C PRO A 59 -20.13 -3.69 -15.09
N ALA A 60 -21.35 -3.91 -14.59
CA ALA A 60 -21.75 -5.11 -13.85
C ALA A 60 -21.94 -6.36 -14.76
N VAL A 61 -21.14 -6.46 -15.83
CA VAL A 61 -21.19 -7.57 -16.79
C VAL A 61 -20.00 -8.49 -16.57
N THR A 62 -20.30 -9.77 -16.31
CA THR A 62 -19.28 -10.82 -16.21
C THR A 62 -18.86 -11.24 -17.63
N PRO A 63 -17.56 -11.32 -17.98
CA PRO A 63 -16.37 -11.05 -17.17
C PRO A 63 -15.69 -9.74 -17.60
N THR A 64 -15.84 -8.66 -16.81
CA THR A 64 -15.03 -7.45 -16.99
C THR A 64 -13.87 -7.47 -16.01
N THR A 65 -12.64 -7.40 -16.51
CA THR A 65 -11.44 -7.16 -15.69
C THR A 65 -11.18 -5.66 -15.70
N THR A 66 -11.07 -5.07 -14.52
CA THR A 66 -10.70 -3.66 -14.34
C THR A 66 -9.64 -3.55 -13.27
N HIS A 67 -8.75 -2.58 -13.40
CA HIS A 67 -7.66 -2.37 -12.45
C HIS A 67 -7.34 -0.89 -12.27
N LEU A 68 -6.82 -0.59 -11.10
CA LEU A 68 -6.16 0.65 -10.77
C LEU A 68 -4.83 0.30 -10.10
N SER A 69 -3.77 1.02 -10.46
CA SER A 69 -2.43 0.75 -9.96
C SER A 69 -1.64 2.03 -9.79
N THR A 70 -0.66 2.02 -8.88
CA THR A 70 0.32 3.09 -8.74
C THR A 70 1.71 2.57 -9.06
N SER A 71 2.51 3.39 -9.74
CA SER A 71 3.85 3.00 -10.14
C SER A 71 4.77 2.81 -8.94
N SER A 72 5.55 1.73 -8.91
CA SER A 72 6.56 1.49 -7.88
C SER A 72 7.87 1.06 -8.52
N THR A 73 8.92 1.86 -8.33
CA THR A 73 10.29 1.53 -8.81
C THR A 73 10.92 0.38 -8.03
N LEU A 74 10.40 0.09 -6.83
CA LEU A 74 10.84 -1.03 -6.00
C LEU A 74 10.15 -2.35 -6.41
N ALA A 75 8.98 -2.28 -7.07
CA ALA A 75 8.22 -3.47 -7.44
C ALA A 75 8.96 -4.38 -8.43
N SER A 76 9.86 -3.83 -9.25
CA SER A 76 10.59 -4.58 -10.28
C SER A 76 11.61 -5.59 -9.73
N ASN A 77 12.11 -5.37 -8.51
CA ASN A 77 13.08 -6.25 -7.84
C ASN A 77 12.60 -6.62 -6.42
N CYS A 78 11.29 -6.71 -6.23
CA CYS A 78 10.71 -7.12 -4.95
C CYS A 78 10.34 -8.60 -4.96
N GLN A 79 10.44 -9.23 -3.79
CA GLN A 79 9.90 -10.56 -3.54
C GLN A 79 8.62 -10.41 -2.72
N TRP A 80 7.53 -11.00 -3.19
CA TRP A 80 6.28 -11.08 -2.46
C TRP A 80 6.26 -12.38 -1.65
N GLU A 81 6.19 -12.26 -0.32
CA GLU A 81 6.01 -13.40 0.58
C GLU A 81 4.65 -13.28 1.26
N PHE A 82 3.81 -14.31 1.13
CA PHE A 82 2.54 -14.39 1.83
C PHE A 82 2.22 -15.83 2.19
N PHE A 83 1.53 -16.01 3.32
CA PHE A 83 1.03 -17.31 3.73
C PHE A 83 -0.21 -17.68 2.93
N ALA A 84 -0.20 -18.85 2.30
CA ALA A 84 -1.37 -19.42 1.63
C ALA A 84 -1.67 -20.81 2.22
N ASN A 85 -2.93 -21.05 2.58
CA ASN A 85 -3.43 -22.36 3.01
C ASN A 85 -4.67 -22.76 2.19
N PRO A 86 -4.50 -23.05 0.88
CA PRO A 86 -5.63 -23.42 0.04
C PRO A 86 -6.19 -24.77 0.47
N LYS A 87 -7.51 -24.82 0.71
CA LYS A 87 -8.22 -26.08 0.92
C LYS A 87 -8.66 -26.61 -0.45
N CYS A 88 -8.23 -27.81 -0.80
CA CYS A 88 -8.79 -28.50 -1.96
C CYS A 88 -10.13 -29.13 -1.57
N SER A 89 -11.16 -28.97 -2.42
CA SER A 89 -12.39 -29.73 -2.27
C SER A 89 -12.11 -31.19 -2.60
N THR A 90 -12.51 -32.10 -1.70
CA THR A 90 -12.61 -33.55 -1.94
C THR A 90 -13.99 -33.91 -2.46
#